data_AF-A0A2X0K950-F1
#
_entry.id   AF-A0A2X0K950-F1
#
_cell.length_a   1.000
_cell.length_b   1.000
_cell.length_c   1.000
_cell.angle_alpha   90.00
_cell.angle_beta   90.00
_cell.angle_gamma   90.00
#
_symmetry.space_group_name_H-M   'P 1'
#
loop_
_entity.id
_entity.type
_entity.pdbx_description
1 polymer ?
#
loop_
_entity_poly.entity_id
_entity_poly.type
_entity_poly.pdbx_seq_one_letter_code
_entity_poly.pdbx_strand_id
1 'polypeptide(L)'
;MSGYQVDVDFLRETVLKLQGITDAMEGKRQIADYQTGLSRAQLGSPDFLEADSLHGAHVEMQTSLKAMVEILGGMLQEVTDRTEQVHRRYLEQEQGTTAGFGRTA
;
A
#
# COMPACT_ATOMS: atom_id res chain seq x y z
N MET A 1 -23.69 19.54 -22.96
CA MET A 1 -22.38 19.15 -22.41
C MET A 1 -22.48 19.29 -20.90
N SER A 2 -22.64 18.17 -20.18
CA SER A 2 -22.86 18.14 -18.73
C SER A 2 -21.50 18.05 -18.02
N GLY A 3 -21.23 19.01 -17.14
CA GLY A 3 -19.90 19.39 -16.67
C GLY A 3 -19.26 18.55 -15.56
N TYR A 4 -19.52 17.24 -15.47
CA TYR A 4 -18.80 16.34 -14.57
C TYR A 4 -18.63 14.95 -15.18
N GLN A 5 -18.10 14.88 -16.40
CA GLN A 5 -17.63 13.63 -17.00
C GLN A 5 -16.31 13.18 -16.34
N VAL A 6 -16.26 13.17 -15.01
CA VAL A 6 -15.27 12.38 -14.30
C VAL A 6 -15.77 10.96 -14.43
N ASP A 7 -15.02 10.16 -15.18
CA ASP A 7 -15.34 8.77 -15.41
C ASP A 7 -15.24 8.04 -14.06
N VAL A 8 -16.38 7.94 -13.38
CA VAL A 8 -16.51 7.34 -12.05
C VAL A 8 -15.99 5.90 -12.08
N ASP A 9 -16.10 5.23 -13.24
CA ASP A 9 -15.54 3.91 -13.49
C ASP A 9 -14.01 3.93 -13.53
N PHE A 10 -13.39 4.96 -14.12
CA PHE A 10 -11.93 5.14 -14.08
C PHE A 10 -11.41 5.36 -12.64
N LEU A 11 -12.15 6.11 -11.82
CA LEU A 11 -11.82 6.25 -10.39
C LEU A 11 -11.91 4.90 -9.66
N ARG A 12 -12.96 4.11 -9.94
CA ARG A 12 -13.14 2.78 -9.37
C ARG A 12 -12.04 1.81 -9.79
N GLU A 13 -11.67 1.80 -11.06
CA GLU A 13 -10.53 1.01 -11.56
C GLU A 13 -9.22 1.40 -10.87
N THR A 14 -9.04 2.71 -10.63
CA THR A 14 -7.85 3.21 -9.95
C THR A 14 -7.78 2.69 -8.51
N VAL A 15 -8.91 2.67 -7.78
CA VAL A 15 -8.99 2.06 -6.44
C VAL A 15 -8.63 0.58 -6.46
N LEU A 16 -9.18 -0.20 -7.42
CA LEU A 16 -8.86 -1.63 -7.54
C LEU A 16 -7.39 -1.88 -7.85
N LYS A 17 -6.78 -1.07 -8.72
CA LYS A 17 -5.35 -1.15 -9.03
C LYS A 17 -4.51 -0.85 -7.77
N LEU A 18 -4.89 0.14 -6.97
CA LEU A 18 -4.19 0.48 -5.73
C LEU A 18 -4.31 -0.63 -4.68
N GLN A 19 -5.49 -1.23 -4.51
CA GLN A 19 -5.69 -2.39 -3.64
C GLN A 19 -4.78 -3.56 -4.02
N GLY A 20 -4.65 -3.86 -5.32
CA GLY A 20 -3.74 -4.89 -5.80
C GLY A 20 -2.26 -4.62 -5.49
N ILE A 21 -1.85 -3.36 -5.44
CA ILE A 21 -0.48 -2.99 -5.04
C ILE A 21 -0.30 -3.19 -3.53
N THR A 22 -1.30 -2.81 -2.71
CA THR A 22 -1.29 -3.06 -1.26
C THR A 22 -1.14 -4.54 -0.95
N ASP A 23 -1.90 -5.41 -1.62
CA ASP A 23 -1.83 -6.87 -1.44
C ASP A 23 -0.45 -7.43 -1.84
N ALA A 24 0.10 -6.95 -2.97
CA ALA A 24 1.43 -7.37 -3.41
C ALA A 24 2.54 -6.97 -2.43
N MET A 25 2.37 -5.84 -1.75
CA MET A 25 3.31 -5.35 -0.74
C MET A 25 3.24 -6.10 0.58
N GLU A 26 2.04 -6.47 1.02
CA GLU A 26 1.84 -7.36 2.17
C GLU A 26 2.58 -8.70 1.95
N GLY A 27 2.48 -9.25 0.74
CA GLY A 27 3.26 -10.43 0.34
C GLY A 27 4.77 -10.20 0.39
N LYS A 28 5.27 -9.05 -0.07
CA LYS A 28 6.70 -8.71 0.02
C LYS A 28 7.19 -8.54 1.46
N ARG A 29 6.37 -7.96 2.34
CA ARG A 29 6.66 -7.87 3.78
C ARG A 29 6.85 -9.26 4.38
N GLN A 30 5.93 -10.19 4.09
CA GLN A 30 6.04 -11.57 4.57
C GLN A 30 7.31 -12.28 4.05
N ILE A 31 7.69 -12.05 2.79
CA ILE A 31 8.94 -12.59 2.23
C ILE A 31 10.15 -12.05 3.01
N ALA A 32 10.20 -10.74 3.26
CA ALA A 32 11.28 -10.14 4.04
C ALA A 32 11.32 -10.69 5.47
N ASP A 33 10.18 -10.75 6.16
CA ASP A 33 10.08 -11.20 7.55
C ASP A 33 10.44 -12.68 7.74
N TYR A 34 9.94 -13.57 6.86
CA TYR A 34 10.01 -15.02 7.11
C TYR A 34 11.03 -15.76 6.23
N GLN A 35 11.26 -15.31 4.99
CA GLN A 35 12.05 -16.09 4.03
C GLN A 35 13.52 -15.69 3.99
N THR A 36 13.88 -14.55 4.57
CA THR A 36 15.27 -14.08 4.59
C THR A 36 15.97 -14.30 5.93
N GLY A 37 15.28 -14.80 6.97
CA GLY A 37 15.85 -14.99 8.30
C GLY A 37 17.04 -15.97 8.31
N LEU A 38 18.26 -15.43 8.34
CA LEU A 38 19.48 -16.20 8.55
C LEU A 38 19.84 -16.19 10.03
N SER A 39 19.83 -17.37 10.65
CA SER A 39 20.34 -17.55 12.01
C SER A 39 21.87 -17.45 12.04
N ARG A 40 22.44 -17.05 13.18
CA ARG A 40 23.89 -17.05 13.41
C ARG A 40 24.56 -18.36 13.03
N ALA A 41 23.93 -19.49 13.36
CA ALA A 41 24.44 -20.83 13.07
C ALA A 41 24.50 -21.14 11.55
N GLN A 42 23.70 -20.47 10.73
CA GLN A 42 23.76 -20.56 9.27
C GLN A 42 24.85 -19.66 8.68
N LEU A 43 25.33 -18.67 9.44
CA LEU A 43 26.36 -17.73 9.02
C LEU A 43 27.78 -18.17 9.42
N GLY A 44 27.89 -19.08 10.41
CA GLY A 44 29.17 -19.67 10.78
C GLY A 44 29.11 -20.56 12.02
N SER A 45 30.23 -21.22 12.31
CA SER A 45 30.38 -22.01 13.54
C SER A 45 30.28 -21.13 14.79
N PRO A 46 29.96 -21.70 15.96
CA PRO A 46 29.92 -20.97 17.22
C PRO A 46 31.17 -20.12 17.50
N ASP A 47 32.34 -20.63 17.09
CA ASP A 47 33.66 -20.03 17.29
C ASP A 47 34.05 -18.96 16.25
N PHE A 48 33.22 -18.73 15.23
CA PHE A 48 33.45 -17.66 14.25
C PHE A 48 32.85 -16.36 14.77
N LEU A 49 33.67 -15.48 15.31
CA LEU A 49 33.22 -14.24 15.94
C LEU A 49 32.57 -13.28 14.94
N GLU A 50 33.03 -13.27 13.69
CA GLU A 50 32.45 -12.46 12.63
C GLU A 50 31.04 -12.93 12.22
N ALA A 51 30.62 -14.14 12.62
CA ALA A 51 29.23 -14.58 12.47
C ALA A 51 28.25 -13.67 13.21
N ASP A 52 28.64 -13.12 14.37
CA ASP A 52 27.83 -12.17 15.13
C ASP A 52 27.70 -10.83 14.40
N SER A 53 28.81 -10.31 13.90
CA SER A 53 28.80 -9.06 13.12
C SER A 53 28.00 -9.20 11.83
N LEU A 54 28.13 -10.33 11.13
CA LEU A 54 27.37 -10.59 9.91
C LEU A 54 25.88 -10.79 10.20
N HIS A 55 25.54 -11.48 11.29
CA HIS A 55 24.16 -11.64 11.72
C HIS A 55 23.53 -10.28 12.11
N GLY A 56 24.26 -9.45 12.84
CA GLY A 56 23.83 -8.09 13.19
C GLY A 56 23.56 -7.23 11.96
N ALA A 57 24.50 -7.18 11.02
CA ALA A 57 24.34 -6.47 9.74
C ALA A 57 23.13 -6.99 8.94
N HIS A 58 22.90 -8.31 8.96
CA HIS A 58 21.74 -8.92 8.32
C HIS A 58 20.41 -8.46 8.95
N VAL A 59 20.32 -8.45 10.29
CA VAL A 59 19.13 -7.99 11.02
C VAL A 59 18.87 -6.50 10.78
N GLU A 60 19.91 -5.66 10.75
CA GLU A 60 19.80 -4.23 10.42
C GLU A 60 19.27 -4.01 9.00
N MET A 61 19.76 -4.80 8.03
CA MET A 61 19.27 -4.75 6.65
C MET A 61 17.80 -5.19 6.57
N GLN A 62 17.40 -6.26 7.25
CA GLN A 62 16.01 -6.70 7.31
C GLN A 62 15.10 -5.61 7.89
N THR A 63 15.53 -4.99 8.99
CA THR A 63 14.79 -3.89 9.63
C THR A 63 14.63 -2.71 8.68
N SER A 64 15.69 -2.36 7.95
CA SER A 64 15.67 -1.28 6.96
C SER A 64 14.72 -1.58 5.80
N LEU A 65 14.75 -2.80 5.26
CA LEU A 65 13.84 -3.24 4.19
C LEU A 65 12.38 -3.22 4.66
N LYS A 66 12.11 -3.64 5.90
CA LYS A 66 10.79 -3.56 6.49
C LYS A 66 10.28 -2.12 6.56
N ALA A 67 11.09 -1.20 7.07
CA ALA A 67 10.72 0.21 7.14
C ALA A 67 10.41 0.81 5.75
N MET A 68 11.19 0.44 4.72
CA MET A 68 10.91 0.88 3.35
C MET A 68 9.58 0.34 2.82
N VAL A 69 9.27 -0.94 3.08
CA VAL A 69 7.98 -1.55 2.71
C VAL A 69 6.83 -0.88 3.46
N GLU A 70 6.98 -0.55 4.75
CA GLU A 70 5.97 0.18 5.52
C GLU A 70 5.72 1.59 4.98
N ILE A 71 6.78 2.34 4.66
CA ILE A 71 6.66 3.69 4.06
C ILE A 71 5.91 3.62 2.73
N LEU A 72 6.33 2.72 1.84
CA LEU A 72 5.68 2.53 0.55
C LEU A 72 4.21 2.11 0.70
N GLY A 73 3.90 1.25 1.68
CA GLY A 73 2.53 0.84 2.00
C GLY A 73 1.68 2.01 2.49
N GLY A 74 2.25 2.87 3.35
CA GLY A 74 1.59 4.09 3.81
C GLY A 74 1.29 5.07 2.68
N MET A 75 2.23 5.28 1.77
CA MET A 75 2.02 6.14 0.59
C MET A 75 0.88 5.63 -0.30
N LEU A 76 0.78 4.31 -0.51
CA LEU A 76 -0.29 3.71 -1.30
C LEU A 76 -1.65 3.79 -0.60
N GLN A 77 -1.69 3.58 0.72
CA GLN A 77 -2.90 3.75 1.51
C GLN A 77 -3.40 5.20 1.41
N GLU A 78 -2.52 6.18 1.52
CA GLU A 78 -2.88 7.59 1.39
C GLU A 78 -3.50 7.91 0.02
N VAL A 79 -2.95 7.37 -1.06
CA VAL A 79 -3.52 7.55 -2.41
C VAL A 79 -4.90 6.87 -2.51
N THR A 80 -5.07 5.69 -1.90
CA THR A 80 -6.35 4.97 -1.86
C THR A 80 -7.41 5.79 -1.12
N ASP A 81 -7.11 6.25 0.09
CA ASP A 81 -8.03 7.04 0.92
C ASP A 81 -8.46 8.33 0.23
N ARG A 82 -7.51 9.04 -0.40
CA ARG A 82 -7.80 10.26 -1.16
C ARG A 82 -8.68 9.99 -2.37
N THR A 83 -8.43 8.88 -3.08
CA THR A 83 -9.22 8.50 -4.24
C THR A 83 -10.65 8.15 -3.83
N GLU A 84 -10.84 7.37 -2.76
CA GLU A 84 -12.16 7.07 -2.21
C GLU A 84 -12.91 8.32 -1.74
N GLN A 85 -12.20 9.26 -1.12
CA GLN A 85 -12.79 10.53 -0.67
C GLN A 85 -13.30 11.35 -1.86
N VAL A 86 -12.49 11.47 -2.92
CA VAL A 86 -12.88 12.17 -4.15
C VAL A 86 -14.09 11.48 -4.81
N HIS A 87 -14.05 10.15 -4.92
CA HIS A 87 -15.16 9.38 -5.48
C HIS A 87 -16.47 9.60 -4.70
N ARG A 88 -16.44 9.54 -3.35
CA ARG A 88 -17.60 9.83 -2.51
C ARG A 88 -18.18 11.23 -2.76
N ARG A 89 -17.32 12.25 -2.79
CA ARG A 89 -17.74 13.64 -3.05
C ARG A 89 -18.42 13.79 -4.41
N TYR A 90 -17.90 13.11 -5.44
CA TYR A 90 -18.54 13.10 -6.75
C TYR A 90 -19.94 12.47 -6.71
N LEU A 91 -20.10 11.31 -6.08
CA LEU A 91 -21.41 10.65 -5.93
C LEU A 91 -22.41 11.52 -5.16
N GLU A 92 -21.99 12.15 -4.07
CA GLU A 92 -22.83 13.07 -3.29
C GLU A 92 -23.29 14.28 -4.12
N GLN A 93 -22.39 14.85 -4.94
CA GLN A 93 -22.70 15.97 -5.82
C GLN A 93 -23.69 15.58 -6.92
N GLU A 94 -23.52 14.41 -7.55
CA GLU A 94 -24.46 13.92 -8.56
C GLU A 94 -25.85 13.65 -7.97
N GLN A 95 -25.92 13.02 -6.80
CA GLN A 95 -27.19 12.76 -6.11
C GLN A 95 -27.90 14.06 -5.74
N GLY A 96 -27.18 15.04 -5.19
CA GLY A 96 -27.73 16.35 -4.85
C GLY A 96 -28.23 17.12 -6.07
N THR A 97 -27.50 17.04 -7.19
CA THR A 97 -27.88 17.67 -8.46
C THR A 97 -29.13 17.00 -9.04
N THR A 98 -29.16 15.67 -9.10
CA THR A 98 -30.30 14.88 -9.63
C THR A 98 -31.57 15.10 -8.79
N ALA A 99 -31.46 15.12 -7.45
CA ALA A 99 -32.58 15.39 -6.55
C ALA A 99 -33.09 16.84 -6.61
N GLY A 100 -32.27 17.78 -7.10
CA GLY A 100 -32.65 19.16 -7.39
C GLY A 100 -33.45 19.28 -8.68
N PHE A 101 -33.01 18.60 -9.75
CA PHE A 101 -33.71 18.58 -11.04
C PHE A 101 -35.05 17.83 -10.99
N GLY A 102 -35.15 16.73 -10.22
CA GLY A 102 -36.42 16.00 -10.05
C GLY A 102 -37.49 16.74 -9.25
N ARG A 103 -37.16 17.87 -8.61
CA ARG A 103 -38.11 18.73 -7.86
C ARG A 103 -38.59 19.94 -8.66
N THR A 104 -38.02 20.20 -9.82
CA THR A 104 -38.34 21.38 -10.65
C THR A 104 -38.86 21.02 -12.05
N ALA A 105 -39.18 19.76 -12.30
CA ALA A 105 -39.79 19.26 -13.54
C ALA A 105 -41.27 18.89 -13.34
#